data_AF-A0A1M6B8Z7-F1
#
_entry.id   AF-A0A1M6B8Z7-F1
#
_cell.length_a   1.000
_cell.length_b   1.000
_cell.length_c   1.000
_cell.angle_alpha   90.00
_cell.angle_beta   90.00
_cell.angle_gamma   90.00
#
_symmetry.space_group_name_H-M   'P 1'
#
loop_
_entity.id
_entity.type
_entity.pdbx_description
1 polymer ?
#
loop_
_entity_poly.entity_id
_entity_poly.type
_entity_poly.pdbx_seq_one_letter_code
_entity_poly.pdbx_strand_id
1 'polypeptide(L)'
;MELRRIEILLEKYFEGNTSITEEKEIKAYFSSDLVAPELEHLKPMFVNFQNQKEIQFTKSLPLQPRKRNYVKWIGVAASLVALFGTLLYFNYNQNSDPALGTFSSPEEALVETQKALEMVSSEMNKGVESMAVLNEFEQTKKSIFK
;
A
#
# COMPACT_ATOMS: atom_id res chain seq x y z
N MET A 1 16.90 -24.16 -60.62
CA MET A 1 15.85 -24.86 -59.85
C MET A 1 14.92 -25.55 -60.81
N GLU A 2 14.35 -26.70 -60.43
CA GLU A 2 13.29 -27.32 -61.24
C GLU A 2 12.00 -26.51 -61.14
N LEU A 3 11.47 -26.06 -62.27
CA LEU A 3 10.28 -25.19 -62.37
C LEU A 3 9.08 -25.79 -61.62
N ARG A 4 8.87 -27.11 -61.77
CA ARG A 4 7.82 -27.89 -61.08
C ARG A 4 7.87 -27.75 -59.55
N ARG A 5 9.05 -27.62 -58.97
CA ARG A 5 9.21 -27.49 -57.51
C ARG A 5 8.71 -26.13 -57.03
N ILE A 6 8.97 -25.06 -57.79
CA ILE A 6 8.47 -23.72 -57.46
C ILE A 6 6.96 -23.64 -57.59
N GLU A 7 6.36 -24.29 -58.59
CA GLU A 7 4.91 -24.36 -58.76
C GLU A 7 4.23 -25.02 -57.55
N ILE A 8 4.74 -26.16 -57.09
CA ILE A 8 4.23 -26.85 -55.89
C ILE A 8 4.35 -25.96 -54.65
N LEU A 9 5.47 -25.24 -54.51
CA LEU A 9 5.67 -24.33 -53.40
C LEU A 9 4.74 -23.11 -53.45
N LEU A 10 4.42 -22.62 -54.65
CA LEU A 10 3.46 -21.53 -54.86
C LEU A 10 2.04 -21.94 -54.52
N GLU A 11 1.60 -23.13 -54.94
CA GLU A 11 0.29 -23.67 -54.55
C GLU A 11 0.16 -23.74 -53.03
N LYS A 12 1.17 -24.33 -52.38
CA LYS A 12 1.25 -24.41 -50.91
C LYS A 12 1.27 -23.04 -50.25
N TYR A 13 1.91 -22.04 -50.87
CA TYR A 13 1.97 -20.67 -50.38
C TYR A 13 0.59 -20.00 -50.44
N PHE A 14 -0.15 -20.20 -51.54
CA PHE A 14 -1.51 -19.68 -51.69
C PHE A 14 -2.50 -20.35 -50.74
N GLU A 15 -2.29 -21.63 -50.41
CA GLU A 15 -3.05 -22.32 -49.36
C GLU A 15 -2.64 -21.91 -47.93
N GLY A 16 -1.52 -21.20 -47.75
CA GLY A 16 -1.01 -20.80 -46.44
C GLY A 16 -0.30 -21.93 -45.66
N ASN A 17 0.13 -22.99 -46.34
CA ASN A 17 0.75 -24.18 -45.74
C ASN A 17 2.30 -24.14 -45.77
N THR A 18 2.92 -23.06 -46.23
CA THR A 18 4.38 -22.96 -46.35
C THR A 18 5.11 -22.73 -45.04
N SER A 19 6.34 -23.24 -44.97
CA SER A 19 7.30 -22.94 -43.91
C SER A 19 8.18 -21.73 -44.26
N ILE A 20 8.80 -21.12 -43.23
CA ILE A 20 9.69 -19.95 -43.41
C ILE A 20 10.86 -20.26 -44.35
N THR A 21 11.35 -21.50 -44.38
CA THR A 21 12.44 -21.93 -45.28
C THR A 21 11.99 -22.02 -46.73
N GLU A 22 10.79 -22.54 -46.98
CA GLU A 22 10.18 -22.62 -48.31
C GLU A 22 9.87 -21.21 -48.85
N GLU A 23 9.35 -20.32 -48.01
CA GLU A 23 9.11 -18.93 -48.42
C GLU A 23 10.40 -18.17 -48.78
N LYS A 24 11.50 -18.45 -48.07
CA LYS A 24 12.81 -17.90 -48.45
C LYS A 24 13.24 -18.39 -49.83
N GLU A 25 12.96 -19.65 -50.16
CA GLU A 25 13.25 -20.23 -51.47
C GLU A 25 12.42 -19.58 -52.58
N ILE A 26 11.11 -19.39 -52.36
CA ILE A 26 10.22 -18.67 -53.27
C ILE A 26 10.74 -17.23 -53.48
N LYS A 27 11.03 -16.51 -52.39
CA LYS A 27 11.58 -15.15 -52.45
C LYS A 27 12.90 -15.08 -53.20
N ALA A 28 13.81 -16.05 -52.99
CA ALA A 28 15.08 -16.12 -53.69
C ALA A 28 14.91 -16.37 -55.20
N TYR A 29 13.97 -17.24 -55.58
CA TYR A 29 13.65 -17.50 -56.99
C TYR A 29 13.15 -16.24 -57.71
N PHE A 30 12.17 -15.54 -57.14
CA PHE A 30 11.63 -14.31 -57.74
C PHE A 30 12.55 -13.09 -57.67
N SER A 31 13.56 -13.13 -56.79
CA SER A 31 14.62 -12.11 -56.73
C SER A 31 15.72 -12.34 -57.78
N SER A 32 15.73 -13.50 -58.44
CA SER A 32 16.69 -13.79 -59.51
C SER A 32 16.26 -13.19 -60.85
N ASP A 33 17.21 -12.96 -61.75
CA ASP A 33 16.96 -12.35 -63.06
C ASP A 33 16.24 -13.30 -64.05
N LEU A 34 16.19 -14.61 -63.74
CA LEU A 34 15.76 -15.65 -64.67
C LEU A 34 14.54 -16.41 -64.13
N VAL A 35 13.39 -15.73 -64.15
CA VAL A 35 12.06 -16.28 -63.77
C VAL A 35 11.37 -16.83 -65.03
N ALA A 36 10.66 -17.95 -64.88
CA ALA A 36 9.92 -18.54 -65.98
C ALA A 36 8.84 -17.55 -66.50
N PRO A 37 8.61 -17.46 -67.84
CA PRO A 37 7.64 -16.51 -68.41
C PRO A 37 6.23 -16.63 -67.81
N GLU A 38 5.80 -17.86 -67.49
CA GLU A 38 4.48 -18.14 -66.91
C GLU A 38 4.33 -17.57 -65.49
N LEU A 39 5.42 -17.43 -64.74
CA LEU A 39 5.45 -16.96 -63.36
C LEU A 39 5.85 -15.48 -63.25
N GLU A 40 6.21 -14.84 -64.36
CA GLU A 40 6.68 -13.45 -64.38
C GLU A 40 5.64 -12.48 -63.81
N HIS A 41 4.35 -12.77 -63.99
CA HIS A 41 3.24 -11.99 -63.43
C HIS A 41 3.22 -11.95 -61.89
N LEU A 42 3.78 -12.95 -61.21
CA LEU A 42 3.85 -13.02 -59.73
C LEU A 42 5.09 -12.33 -59.17
N LYS A 43 6.08 -12.00 -59.99
CA LYS A 43 7.31 -11.30 -59.58
C LYS A 43 7.10 -10.06 -58.69
N PRO A 44 6.17 -9.11 -58.99
CA PRO A 44 5.94 -7.96 -58.13
C PRO A 44 5.45 -8.32 -56.71
N MET A 45 4.85 -9.50 -56.51
CA MET A 45 4.41 -9.99 -55.20
C MET A 45 5.55 -10.48 -54.29
N PHE A 46 6.79 -10.59 -54.80
CA PHE A 46 7.92 -11.11 -54.01
C PHE A 46 9.17 -10.22 -54.04
N VAL A 47 9.31 -9.34 -55.05
CA VAL A 47 10.50 -8.50 -55.23
C VAL A 47 10.56 -7.30 -54.26
N ASN A 48 9.42 -6.69 -53.92
CA ASN A 48 9.39 -5.38 -53.23
C ASN A 48 9.66 -5.42 -51.71
N PHE A 49 9.92 -6.59 -51.12
CA PHE A 49 10.02 -6.72 -49.66
C PHE A 49 11.40 -6.35 -49.08
N GLN A 50 12.46 -6.34 -49.88
CA GLN A 50 13.78 -5.96 -49.36
C GLN A 50 13.89 -4.46 -49.14
N ASN A 51 13.40 -3.65 -50.08
CA ASN A 51 13.45 -2.18 -49.99
C ASN A 51 12.54 -1.62 -48.89
N GLN A 52 11.45 -2.31 -48.54
CA GLN A 52 10.55 -1.88 -47.47
C GLN A 52 11.12 -2.11 -46.07
N LYS A 53 12.08 -3.03 -45.88
CA LYS A 53 12.72 -3.25 -44.56
C LYS A 53 13.55 -2.06 -44.11
N GLU A 54 14.03 -1.23 -45.03
CA GLU A 54 14.79 -0.03 -44.71
C GLU A 54 13.91 1.14 -44.25
N ILE A 55 12.60 1.08 -44.48
CA ILE A 55 11.66 2.11 -44.02
C ILE A 55 11.41 1.89 -42.52
N GLN A 56 12.36 2.31 -41.70
CA GLN A 56 12.16 2.37 -40.26
C GLN A 56 11.33 3.61 -39.92
N PHE A 57 10.33 3.43 -39.07
CA PHE A 57 9.54 4.52 -38.52
C PHE A 57 10.41 5.33 -37.56
N THR A 58 11.08 6.38 -38.06
CA THR A 58 12.01 7.23 -37.30
C THR A 58 11.31 8.33 -36.50
N LYS A 59 9.98 8.42 -36.56
CA LYS A 59 9.23 9.48 -35.89
C LYS A 59 9.15 9.18 -34.40
N SER A 60 9.78 10.02 -33.58
CA SER A 60 9.59 10.00 -32.13
C SER A 60 8.11 10.24 -31.82
N LEU A 61 7.45 9.22 -31.28
CA LEU A 61 6.09 9.38 -30.76
C LEU A 61 6.15 10.34 -29.56
N PRO A 62 5.31 11.40 -29.51
CA PRO A 62 5.18 12.23 -28.32
C PRO A 62 4.43 11.42 -27.26
N LEU A 63 5.12 10.48 -26.62
CA LEU A 63 4.59 9.71 -25.51
C LEU A 63 4.53 10.64 -24.31
N GLN A 64 3.34 11.15 -24.00
CA GLN A 64 3.13 11.85 -22.74
C GLN A 64 3.19 10.82 -21.60
N PRO A 65 4.15 10.92 -20.66
CA PRO A 65 4.20 10.00 -19.54
C PRO A 65 2.94 10.20 -18.68
N ARG A 66 2.24 9.09 -18.41
CA ARG A 66 1.07 9.09 -17.52
C ARG A 66 1.51 9.56 -16.14
N LYS A 67 1.03 10.73 -15.71
CA LYS A 67 1.28 11.24 -14.36
C LYS A 67 0.71 10.23 -13.35
N ARG A 68 1.58 9.64 -12.54
CA ARG A 68 1.18 8.70 -11.48
C ARG A 68 0.62 9.52 -10.31
N ASN A 69 -0.68 9.34 -10.03
CA ASN A 69 -1.37 10.11 -9.00
C ASN A 69 -1.04 9.57 -7.60
N TYR A 70 0.17 9.82 -7.12
CA TYR A 70 0.60 9.49 -5.75
C TYR A 70 -0.26 10.16 -4.68
N VAL A 71 -0.92 11.28 -5.03
CA VAL A 71 -1.87 11.98 -4.16
C VAL A 71 -3.01 11.07 -3.66
N LYS A 72 -3.42 10.07 -4.46
CA LYS A 72 -4.44 9.08 -4.03
C LYS A 72 -3.95 8.19 -2.88
N TRP A 73 -2.65 7.91 -2.82
CA TRP A 73 -2.06 7.06 -1.78
C TRP A 73 -1.77 7.82 -0.49
N ILE A 74 -1.64 9.15 -0.55
CA ILE A 74 -1.47 10.00 0.64
C ILE A 74 -2.69 9.91 1.55
N GLY A 75 -3.90 9.92 0.98
CA GLY A 75 -5.14 9.76 1.77
C GLY A 75 -5.20 8.41 2.48
N VAL A 76 -4.76 7.33 1.82
CA VAL A 76 -4.73 5.98 2.41
C VAL A 76 -3.72 5.91 3.56
N ALA A 77 -2.52 6.48 3.36
CA ALA A 77 -1.49 6.52 4.39
C ALA A 77 -1.93 7.34 5.62
N ALA A 78 -2.58 8.49 5.41
CA ALA A 78 -3.09 9.33 6.50
C ALA A 78 -4.14 8.60 7.36
N SER A 79 -5.06 7.87 6.74
CA SER A 79 -6.07 7.08 7.47
C SER A 79 -5.46 5.95 8.30
N LEU A 80 -4.43 5.27 7.78
CA LEU A 80 -3.72 4.24 8.54
C LEU A 80 -2.97 4.83 9.74
N VAL A 81 -2.26 5.95 9.54
CA VAL A 81 -1.55 6.64 10.63
C VAL A 81 -2.53 7.15 11.69
N ALA A 82 -3.69 7.68 11.30
CA ALA A 82 -4.71 8.13 12.24
C ALA A 82 -5.27 6.95 13.07
N LEU A 83 -5.61 5.83 12.43
CA LEU A 83 -6.12 4.64 13.13
C LEU A 83 -5.07 4.02 14.06
N PHE A 84 -3.84 3.82 13.60
CA PHE A 84 -2.78 3.29 14.45
C PHE A 84 -2.40 4.26 15.56
N GLY A 85 -2.36 5.56 15.27
CA GLY A 85 -2.05 6.60 16.25
C GLY A 85 -3.08 6.64 17.38
N THR A 86 -4.38 6.58 17.07
CA THR A 86 -5.42 6.54 18.09
C THR A 86 -5.41 5.23 18.88
N LEU A 87 -5.25 4.08 18.21
CA LEU A 87 -5.17 2.79 18.89
C LEU A 87 -4.00 2.71 19.88
N LEU A 88 -2.80 3.16 19.47
CA LEU A 88 -1.63 3.20 20.33
C LEU A 88 -1.80 4.20 21.49
N TYR A 89 -2.40 5.36 21.24
CA TYR A 89 -2.68 6.36 22.27
C TYR A 89 -3.66 5.84 23.33
N PHE A 90 -4.77 5.22 22.91
CA PHE A 90 -5.72 4.62 23.84
C PHE A 90 -5.12 3.44 24.61
N ASN A 91 -4.35 2.58 23.95
CA ASN A 91 -3.68 1.46 24.60
C ASN A 91 -2.65 1.93 25.65
N TYR A 92 -1.92 3.00 25.36
CA TYR A 92 -0.98 3.61 26.32
C TYR A 92 -1.72 4.17 27.54
N ASN A 93 -2.83 4.89 27.33
CA ASN A 93 -3.61 5.50 28.42
C ASN A 93 -4.50 4.51 29.19
N GLN A 94 -4.73 3.30 28.68
CA GLN A 94 -5.58 2.31 29.36
C GLN A 94 -4.91 1.62 30.57
N ASN A 95 -3.64 1.92 30.85
CA ASN A 95 -2.96 1.44 32.07
C ASN A 95 -3.23 2.30 33.32
N SER A 96 -4.11 3.29 33.23
CA SER A 96 -4.38 4.24 34.31
C SER A 96 -5.85 4.27 34.70
N ASP A 97 -6.41 3.13 35.11
CA ASP A 97 -7.37 3.09 36.22
C ASP A 97 -7.68 1.62 36.57
N PRO A 98 -7.15 1.06 37.68
CA PRO A 98 -7.74 -0.15 38.24
C PRO A 98 -9.16 0.21 38.68
N ALA A 99 -10.15 -0.49 38.12
CA ALA A 99 -11.58 -0.28 38.36
C ALA A 99 -11.87 0.04 39.84
N LEU A 100 -12.08 1.32 40.16
CA LEU A 100 -12.23 1.86 41.51
C LEU A 100 -13.54 1.46 42.21
N GLY A 101 -14.25 0.45 41.68
CA GLY A 101 -15.65 0.22 42.01
C GLY A 101 -16.00 -1.08 42.70
N THR A 102 -15.21 -2.14 42.57
CA THR A 102 -15.61 -3.47 43.07
C THR A 102 -14.43 -4.35 43.38
N PHE A 103 -14.29 -4.77 44.64
CA PHE A 103 -13.38 -5.85 45.04
C PHE A 103 -14.01 -7.21 44.73
N SER A 104 -13.18 -8.19 44.40
CA SER A 104 -13.65 -9.51 43.93
C SER A 104 -14.20 -10.39 45.06
N SER A 105 -13.83 -10.08 46.30
CA SER A 105 -14.31 -10.80 47.49
C SER A 105 -14.81 -9.83 48.57
N PRO A 106 -15.85 -10.20 49.34
CA PRO A 106 -16.32 -9.39 50.47
C PRO A 106 -15.23 -9.13 51.52
N GLU A 107 -14.32 -10.08 51.74
CA GLU A 107 -13.24 -9.95 52.73
C GLU A 107 -12.23 -8.87 52.31
N GLU A 108 -11.81 -8.84 51.05
CA GLU A 108 -10.89 -7.82 50.51
C GLU A 108 -11.51 -6.43 50.53
N ALA A 109 -12.81 -6.32 50.22
CA ALA A 109 -13.54 -5.06 50.29
C ALA A 109 -13.55 -4.48 51.72
N LEU A 110 -13.75 -5.34 52.71
CA LEU A 110 -13.76 -4.93 54.11
C LEU A 110 -12.38 -4.43 54.57
N VAL A 111 -11.31 -5.12 54.18
CA VAL A 111 -9.93 -4.74 54.53
C VAL A 111 -9.57 -3.36 53.96
N GLU A 112 -9.85 -3.12 52.67
CA GLU A 112 -9.56 -1.82 52.04
C GLU A 112 -10.46 -0.71 52.59
N THR A 113 -11.71 -1.03 52.94
CA THR A 113 -12.61 -0.07 53.61
C THR A 113 -12.11 0.29 55.00
N GLN A 114 -11.65 -0.69 55.79
CA GLN A 114 -11.06 -0.44 57.11
C GLN A 114 -9.85 0.47 57.02
N LYS A 115 -8.97 0.23 56.04
CA LYS A 115 -7.78 1.06 55.79
C LYS A 115 -8.15 2.49 55.39
N ALA A 116 -9.16 2.66 54.53
CA ALA A 116 -9.67 3.99 54.17
C ALA A 116 -10.27 4.72 55.38
N LEU A 117 -11.05 4.03 56.21
CA LEU A 117 -11.64 4.57 57.44
C LEU A 117 -10.56 4.94 58.47
N GLU A 118 -9.50 4.15 58.59
CA GLU A 118 -8.36 4.44 59.45
C GLU A 118 -7.64 5.72 59.02
N MET A 119 -7.40 5.87 57.71
CA MET A 119 -6.80 7.08 57.16
C MET A 119 -7.66 8.32 57.47
N VAL A 120 -8.97 8.25 57.22
CA VAL A 120 -9.91 9.33 57.54
C VAL A 120 -9.92 9.63 59.04
N SER A 121 -9.93 8.62 59.90
CA SER A 121 -9.88 8.79 61.35
C SER A 121 -8.59 9.47 61.79
N SER A 122 -7.45 9.11 61.19
CA SER A 122 -6.16 9.71 61.52
C SER A 122 -6.11 11.21 61.19
N GLU A 123 -6.65 11.61 60.03
CA GLU A 123 -6.70 13.02 59.63
C GLU A 123 -7.71 13.81 60.46
N MET A 124 -8.85 13.20 60.81
CA MET A 124 -9.83 13.83 61.69
C MET A 124 -9.26 14.08 63.09
N ASN A 125 -8.51 13.11 63.65
CA ASN A 125 -7.85 13.28 64.95
C ASN A 125 -6.84 14.43 64.94
N LYS A 126 -6.01 14.55 63.89
CA LYS A 126 -5.08 15.69 63.72
C LYS A 126 -5.85 17.03 63.63
N GLY A 127 -6.99 17.04 62.94
CA GLY A 127 -7.86 18.21 62.85
C GLY A 127 -8.42 18.64 64.21
N VAL A 128 -8.89 17.69 65.01
CA VAL A 128 -9.40 17.94 66.37
C VAL A 128 -8.30 18.46 67.29
N GLU A 129 -7.10 17.88 67.26
CA GLU A 129 -5.95 18.34 68.03
C GLU A 129 -5.57 19.79 67.66
N SER A 130 -5.55 20.10 66.37
CA SER A 130 -5.28 21.45 65.87
C SER A 130 -6.32 22.47 66.38
N MET A 131 -7.61 22.07 66.45
CA MET A 131 -8.67 22.92 67.01
C MET A 131 -8.51 23.13 68.53
N ALA A 132 -8.04 22.13 69.27
CA ALA A 132 -7.78 22.26 70.70
C ALA A 132 -6.71 23.33 70.98
N VAL A 133 -5.61 23.32 70.21
CA VAL A 133 -4.54 24.34 70.31
C VAL A 133 -5.08 25.75 70.00
N LEU A 134 -5.93 25.90 68.98
CA LEU A 134 -6.55 27.19 68.66
C LEU A 134 -7.45 27.70 69.78
N ASN A 135 -8.21 26.81 70.44
CA ASN A 135 -9.05 27.19 71.57
C ASN A 135 -8.22 27.67 72.78
N GLU A 136 -7.10 27.00 73.09
CA GLU A 136 -6.16 27.45 74.13
C GLU A 136 -5.52 28.80 73.81
N PHE A 137 -5.14 29.01 72.54
CA PHE A 137 -4.61 30.28 72.07
C PHE A 137 -5.64 31.41 72.22
N GLU A 138 -6.89 31.21 71.79
CA GLU A 138 -7.96 32.20 71.92
C GLU A 138 -8.29 32.50 73.38
N GLN A 139 -8.31 31.49 74.26
CA GLN A 139 -8.48 31.71 75.70
C GLN A 139 -7.33 32.54 76.30
N THR A 140 -6.09 32.21 75.96
CA THR A 140 -4.89 32.93 76.42
C THR A 140 -4.92 34.38 75.93
N LYS A 141 -5.21 34.59 74.64
CA LYS A 141 -5.36 35.92 74.05
C LYS A 141 -6.45 36.74 74.76
N LYS A 142 -7.62 36.16 75.00
CA LYS A 142 -8.72 36.81 75.74
C LYS A 142 -8.35 37.14 77.18
N SER A 143 -7.47 36.36 77.82
CA SER A 143 -7.01 36.61 79.18
C SER A 143 -5.93 37.71 79.24
N ILE A 144 -5.04 37.78 78.25
CA ILE A 144 -3.90 38.71 78.24
C ILE A 144 -4.30 40.09 77.68
N PHE A 145 -5.14 40.13 76.65
CA PHE A 145 -5.50 41.36 75.93
C PHE A 145 -6.90 41.88 76.27
N LYS A 146 -7.37 41.64 77.50
CA LYS A 146 -8.66 42.13 77.99
C LYS A 146 -8.61 43.60 78.40
#